data_AF-A0A383U4C6-F1
#
_entry.id   AF-A0A383U4C6-F1
#
_cell.length_a   1.000
_cell.length_b   1.000
_cell.length_c   1.000
_cell.angle_alpha   90.00
_cell.angle_beta   90.00
_cell.angle_gamma   90.00
#
_symmetry.space_group_name_H-M   'P 1'
#
loop_
_entity.id
_entity.type
_entity.pdbx_description
1 polymer ?
#
loop_
_entity_poly.entity_id
_entity_poly.type
_entity_poly.pdbx_seq_one_letter_code
_entity_poly.pdbx_strand_id
1 'polypeptide(L)'
;MYWLVAGYNTMPKEEKEKYNIKGIANLFGNVMFGMAIIIILGYLIAKLTENQSIQNYAFWTSTIIGIPYLLIKSNSKKYKIKN
;
A
#
# COMPACT_ATOMS: atom_id res chain seq x y z
N MET A 1 18.90 5.62 -8.77
CA MET A 1 18.27 5.55 -7.43
C MET A 1 16.84 6.10 -7.36
N TYR A 2 16.25 6.63 -8.45
CA TYR A 2 14.93 7.31 -8.42
C TYR A 2 13.74 6.50 -8.97
N TRP A 3 13.76 5.17 -8.86
CA TRP A 3 12.59 4.38 -9.28
C TRP A 3 11.45 4.43 -8.25
N LEU A 4 11.80 4.59 -6.97
CA LEU A 4 10.85 4.68 -5.86
C LEU A 4 10.46 6.12 -5.54
N VAL A 5 9.17 6.33 -5.23
CA VAL A 5 8.61 7.54 -4.58
C VAL A 5 9.33 7.88 -3.27
N ALA A 6 10.07 6.94 -2.67
CA ALA A 6 10.92 7.19 -1.50
C ALA A 6 11.95 8.32 -1.74
N GLY A 7 12.37 8.55 -2.99
CA GLY A 7 13.25 9.67 -3.34
C GLY A 7 12.55 11.03 -3.45
N TYR A 8 11.22 11.08 -3.31
CA TYR A 8 10.44 12.31 -3.51
C TYR A 8 10.91 13.45 -2.62
N ASN A 9 11.18 13.17 -1.33
CA ASN A 9 11.54 14.23 -0.37
C ASN A 9 12.87 14.93 -0.71
N THR A 10 13.81 14.23 -1.36
CA THR A 10 15.12 14.74 -1.76
C THR A 10 15.16 15.30 -3.18
N MET A 11 14.07 15.21 -3.95
CA MET A 11 13.98 15.77 -5.30
C MET A 11 13.91 17.32 -5.28
N PRO A 12 14.45 17.99 -6.32
CA PRO A 12 14.20 19.41 -6.58
C PRO A 12 12.70 19.73 -6.71
N LYS A 13 12.30 20.97 -6.45
CA LYS A 13 10.89 21.41 -6.51
C LYS A 13 10.23 21.09 -7.86
N GLU A 14 10.94 21.38 -8.96
CA GLU A 14 10.46 21.14 -10.32
C GLU A 14 10.17 19.66 -10.60
N GLU A 15 10.97 18.74 -10.05
CA GLU A 15 10.75 17.29 -10.19
C GLU A 15 9.60 16.81 -9.28
N LYS A 16 9.44 17.40 -8.09
CA LYS A 16 8.35 17.08 -7.17
C LYS A 16 6.98 17.41 -7.79
N GLU A 17 6.88 18.48 -8.56
CA GLU A 17 5.64 18.89 -9.23
C GLU A 17 5.16 17.90 -10.30
N LYS A 18 6.04 17.00 -10.76
CA LYS A 18 5.68 15.95 -11.72
C LYS A 18 4.90 14.80 -11.08
N TYR A 19 4.72 14.76 -9.76
CA TYR A 19 4.05 13.65 -9.07
C TYR A 19 2.66 14.02 -8.54
N ASN A 20 1.70 13.12 -8.75
CA ASN A 20 0.38 13.21 -8.14
C ASN A 20 0.39 12.63 -6.72
N ILE A 21 0.88 13.43 -5.77
CA ILE A 21 1.00 13.03 -4.37
C ILE A 21 -0.36 12.76 -3.73
N LYS A 22 -1.40 13.52 -4.09
CA LYS A 22 -2.77 13.25 -3.60
C LYS A 22 -3.26 11.87 -4.06
N GLY A 23 -3.00 11.51 -5.31
CA GLY A 23 -3.32 10.19 -5.86
C GLY A 23 -2.55 9.06 -5.18
N ILE A 24 -1.26 9.28 -4.89
CA ILE A 24 -0.44 8.32 -4.14
C ILE A 24 -0.96 8.18 -2.70
N ALA A 25 -1.27 9.28 -2.01
CA ALA A 25 -1.82 9.24 -0.66
C ALA A 25 -3.15 8.47 -0.60
N ASN A 26 -4.05 8.71 -1.56
CA ASN A 26 -5.31 7.97 -1.67
C ASN A 26 -5.09 6.47 -1.93
N LEU A 27 -4.13 6.12 -2.79
CA LEU A 27 -3.73 4.73 -3.03
C LEU A 27 -3.26 4.07 -1.72
N PHE A 28 -2.35 4.72 -0.99
CA PHE A 28 -1.86 4.23 0.29
C PHE A 28 -2.99 4.02 1.28
N GLY A 29 -3.85 5.03 1.48
CA GLY A 29 -5.00 4.93 2.37
C GLY A 29 -5.91 3.76 2.02
N ASN A 30 -6.33 3.64 0.76
CA ASN A 30 -7.25 2.59 0.33
C ASN A 30 -6.67 1.18 0.52
N VAL A 31 -5.37 0.98 0.22
CA VAL A 31 -4.73 -0.32 0.41
C VAL A 31 -4.55 -0.64 1.88
N MET A 32 -4.13 0.33 2.71
CA MET A 32 -3.99 0.10 4.15
C MET A 32 -5.34 -0.20 4.82
N PHE A 33 -6.42 0.50 4.44
CA PHE A 33 -7.77 0.16 4.91
C PHE A 33 -8.20 -1.23 4.43
N GLY A 34 -7.93 -1.60 3.17
CA GLY A 34 -8.19 -2.94 2.67
C GLY A 34 -7.45 -4.03 3.46
N MET A 35 -6.16 -3.82 3.75
CA MET A 35 -5.37 -4.72 4.60
C MET A 35 -5.93 -4.80 6.02
N ALA A 36 -6.28 -3.67 6.63
CA ALA A 36 -6.87 -3.64 7.96
C ALA A 36 -8.19 -4.42 8.02
N ILE A 37 -9.06 -4.27 7.02
CA ILE A 37 -10.32 -5.04 6.91
C ILE A 37 -10.02 -6.54 6.86
N ILE A 38 -9.08 -6.98 6.02
CA ILE A 38 -8.72 -8.41 5.91
C ILE A 38 -8.20 -8.94 7.25
N ILE A 39 -7.33 -8.20 7.93
CA ILE A 39 -6.77 -8.59 9.23
C ILE A 39 -7.85 -8.68 10.30
N ILE A 40 -8.74 -7.68 10.38
CA ILE A 40 -9.85 -7.66 11.34
C ILE A 40 -10.79 -8.84 11.09
N LEU A 41 -11.18 -9.09 9.84
CA LEU A 41 -12.03 -10.23 9.48
C LEU A 41 -11.33 -11.55 9.83
N GLY A 42 -10.04 -11.69 9.52
CA GLY A 42 -9.25 -12.86 9.88
C GLY A 42 -9.21 -13.11 11.38
N TYR A 43 -9.05 -12.05 12.19
CA TYR A 43 -9.13 -12.13 13.65
C TYR A 43 -10.52 -12.57 14.14
N LEU A 44 -11.59 -11.97 13.61
CA LEU A 44 -12.96 -12.33 13.99
C LEU A 44 -13.27 -13.80 13.65
N ILE A 45 -12.87 -14.27 12.47
CA ILE A 45 -13.04 -15.66 12.06
C ILE A 45 -12.20 -16.59 12.95
N ALA A 46 -10.94 -16.25 13.21
CA ALA A 46 -10.07 -17.03 14.11
C ALA A 46 -10.69 -17.21 15.50
N LYS A 47 -11.36 -16.16 16.02
CA LYS A 47 -12.08 -16.22 17.29
C LYS A 47 -13.34 -17.10 17.22
N LEU A 48 -14.08 -17.06 16.12
CA LEU A 48 -15.30 -17.87 15.92
C LEU A 48 -15.01 -19.36 15.73
N THR A 49 -13.88 -19.69 15.10
CA THR A 49 -13.51 -21.09 14.81
C THR A 49 -12.45 -21.64 15.77
N GLU A 50 -12.08 -20.88 16.81
CA GLU A 50 -10.99 -21.20 17.75
C GLU A 50 -9.65 -21.58 17.07
N ASN A 51 -9.40 -21.04 15.87
CA ASN A 51 -8.24 -21.37 15.05
C ASN A 51 -7.37 -20.13 14.83
N GLN A 52 -6.35 -19.96 15.67
CA GLN A 52 -5.44 -18.83 15.64
C GLN A 52 -4.60 -18.75 14.34
N SER A 53 -4.43 -19.87 13.61
CA SER A 53 -3.70 -19.88 12.33
C SER A 53 -4.38 -18.99 11.27
N ILE A 54 -5.71 -18.83 11.34
CA ILE A 54 -6.46 -17.97 10.41
C ILE A 54 -6.03 -16.51 10.52
N GLN A 55 -5.80 -16.02 11.73
CA GLN A 55 -5.30 -14.66 11.95
C GLN A 55 -3.92 -14.48 11.30
N ASN A 56 -3.03 -15.46 11.48
CA ASN A 56 -1.69 -15.43 10.89
C ASN A 56 -1.74 -15.44 9.36
N TYR A 57 -2.59 -16.27 8.76
CA TYR A 57 -2.78 -16.29 7.32
C TYR A 57 -3.34 -14.97 6.80
N ALA A 58 -4.36 -14.40 7.43
CA ALA A 58 -4.92 -13.11 7.04
C ALA A 58 -3.87 -11.98 7.11
N PHE A 59 -3.05 -11.95 8.17
CA PHE A 59 -1.95 -11.00 8.30
C PHE A 59 -0.91 -11.15 7.18
N TRP A 60 -0.38 -12.37 6.98
CA TRP A 60 0.67 -12.59 5.99
C TRP A 60 0.17 -12.40 4.57
N THR A 61 -1.01 -12.91 4.21
CA THR A 61 -1.61 -12.75 2.88
C THR A 61 -1.87 -11.27 2.58
N SER A 62 -2.45 -10.51 3.52
CA SER A 62 -2.69 -9.08 3.31
C SER A 62 -1.38 -8.30 3.11
N THR A 63 -0.32 -8.66 3.84
CA THR A 63 0.99 -8.00 3.77
C THR A 63 1.73 -8.34 2.46
N ILE A 64 1.77 -9.63 2.10
CA ILE A 64 2.43 -10.14 0.88
C ILE A 64 1.77 -9.59 -0.38
N ILE A 65 0.47 -9.28 -0.34
CA ILE A 65 -0.23 -8.69 -1.50
C ILE A 65 -0.18 -7.16 -1.44
N GLY A 66 -0.53 -6.58 -0.29
CA GLY A 66 -0.71 -5.13 -0.14
C GLY A 66 0.57 -4.34 -0.31
N ILE A 67 1.69 -4.80 0.27
CA ILE A 67 2.97 -4.07 0.18
C ILE A 67 3.51 -4.08 -1.26
N PRO A 68 3.65 -5.23 -1.96
CA PRO A 68 4.08 -5.22 -3.35
C PRO A 68 3.15 -4.42 -4.25
N TYR A 69 1.83 -4.50 -4.04
CA TYR A 69 0.87 -3.69 -4.79
C TYR A 69 1.12 -2.19 -4.60
N LEU A 70 1.35 -1.73 -3.36
CA LEU A 70 1.69 -0.33 -3.08
C LEU A 70 2.96 0.11 -3.78
N LEU A 71 4.02 -0.69 -3.69
CA LEU A 71 5.31 -0.38 -4.34
C LEU A 71 5.16 -0.31 -5.86
N ILE A 72 4.51 -1.28 -6.50
CA ILE A 72 4.33 -1.27 -7.96
C ILE A 72 3.45 -0.10 -8.38
N LYS A 73 2.31 0.09 -7.71
CA LYS A 73 1.29 1.02 -8.17
C LYS A 73 1.70 2.47 -7.94
N SER A 74 2.26 2.80 -6.78
CA SER A 74 2.73 4.16 -6.47
C SER A 74 3.86 4.64 -7.39
N ASN A 75 4.67 3.73 -7.92
CA ASN A 75 5.79 4.03 -8.83
C ASN A 75 5.42 3.95 -10.32
N SER A 76 4.17 3.58 -10.63
CA SER A 76 3.69 3.51 -12.01
C SER A 76 3.52 4.89 -12.64
N LYS A 77 3.58 4.95 -13.98
CA LYS A 77 3.36 6.19 -14.76
C LYS A 77 2.02 6.87 -14.46
N LYS A 78 1.02 6.13 -13.92
CA LYS A 78 -0.30 6.66 -13.53
C LYS A 78 -0.19 7.88 -12.60
N TYR A 79 0.83 7.93 -11.74
CA TYR A 79 0.98 9.02 -10.77
C TYR A 79 2.05 10.04 -11.19
N LYS A 80 2.52 10.00 -12.44
CA LYS A 80 3.36 11.03 -13.03
C LYS A 80 2.47 11.95 -13.89
N ILE A 81 2.41 13.23 -13.53
CA ILE A 81 1.55 14.26 -14.14
C ILE A 81 2.17 14.78 -15.45
N LYS A 82 3.51 14.87 -15.50
CA LYS A 82 4.28 15.20 -16.70
C LYS A 82 5.25 14.06 -16.99
N ASN A 83 5.20 13.53 -18.21
CA ASN A 83 6.20 12.61 -18.74
C ASN A 83 7.43 13.38 -19.20
#